data_AF-A0A518KD27-F1
#
_entry.id   AF-A0A518KD27-F1
#
_cell.length_a   1.000
_cell.length_b   1.000
_cell.length_c   1.000
_cell.angle_alpha   90.00
_cell.angle_beta   90.00
_cell.angle_gamma   90.00
#
_symmetry.space_group_name_H-M   'P 1'
#
loop_
_entity.id
_entity.type
_entity.pdbx_description
1 polymer ?
#
loop_
_entity_poly.entity_id
_entity_poly.type
_entity_poly.pdbx_seq_one_letter_code
_entity_poly.pdbx_strand_id
1 'polypeptide(L)'
;MSSCNCIEFADLELLRKEISSRAKHTKQLISLLKHRCTDSSEEHWLLECESCSQYWQRSLAWNWGNIPYLFRVPPINDLEWADRPFVQPDELLIFLAVVGKFYREKCSVLGVSNCKIDDCDSPNVKFSTFCKRHHIEHLQANNLLPRFPIGRWFAPYEEANFRIPGLGEI
;
A
#
# COMPACT_ATOMS: atom_id res chain seq x y z
N MET A 1 -23.28 -13.37 24.12
CA MET A 1 -22.52 -13.40 22.86
C MET A 1 -22.85 -12.12 22.12
N SER A 2 -21.90 -11.18 22.07
CA SER A 2 -22.10 -9.89 21.39
C SER A 2 -22.19 -10.14 19.88
N SER A 3 -23.24 -9.67 19.22
CA SER A 3 -23.31 -9.70 17.76
C SER A 3 -22.28 -8.72 17.20
N CYS A 4 -21.23 -9.20 16.55
CA CYS A 4 -20.31 -8.32 15.83
C CYS A 4 -20.84 -8.01 14.42
N ASN A 5 -20.52 -6.82 13.92
CA ASN A 5 -20.85 -6.36 12.58
C ASN A 5 -19.65 -6.36 11.63
N CYS A 6 -18.56 -7.06 11.95
CA CYS A 6 -17.34 -7.09 11.12
C CYS A 6 -17.62 -7.50 9.66
N ILE A 7 -18.63 -8.34 9.44
CA ILE A 7 -19.04 -8.81 8.10
C ILE A 7 -19.66 -7.70 7.23
N GLU A 8 -20.20 -6.64 7.83
CA GLU A 8 -20.76 -5.48 7.09
C GLU A 8 -19.66 -4.63 6.44
N PHE A 9 -18.41 -4.81 6.88
CA PHE A 9 -17.25 -4.06 6.44
C PHE A 9 -16.35 -4.96 5.59
N ALA A 10 -16.66 -5.03 4.30
CA ALA A 10 -15.84 -5.74 3.31
C ALA A 10 -14.40 -5.17 3.22
N ASP A 11 -13.55 -5.88 2.49
CA ASP A 11 -12.24 -5.35 2.11
C ASP A 11 -12.41 -4.06 1.28
N LEU A 12 -11.45 -3.14 1.41
CA LEU A 12 -11.53 -1.86 0.72
C LEU A 12 -11.21 -2.06 -0.75
N GLU A 13 -12.14 -1.69 -1.61
CA GLU A 13 -11.78 -1.46 -3.01
C GLU A 13 -10.79 -0.30 -3.09
N LEU A 14 -9.84 -0.37 -4.03
CA LEU A 14 -8.85 0.69 -4.25
C LEU A 14 -9.49 1.88 -4.97
N LEU A 15 -10.38 2.58 -4.27
CA LEU A 15 -11.11 3.74 -4.73
C LEU A 15 -11.10 4.81 -3.63
N ARG A 16 -10.90 6.07 -4.03
CA ARG A 16 -10.82 7.19 -3.07
C ARG A 16 -12.05 7.31 -2.18
N LYS A 17 -13.23 7.01 -2.73
CA LYS A 17 -14.51 7.06 -1.99
C LYS A 17 -14.61 6.00 -0.90
N GLU A 18 -14.02 4.82 -1.10
CA GLU A 18 -14.10 3.72 -0.13
C GLU A 18 -13.19 3.98 1.05
N ILE A 19 -11.97 4.48 0.83
CA ILE A 19 -11.08 4.94 1.90
C ILE A 19 -11.76 6.05 2.72
N SER A 20 -12.33 7.06 2.05
CA SER A 20 -13.06 8.16 2.71
C SER A 20 -14.26 7.66 3.50
N SER A 21 -15.02 6.70 2.97
CA SER A 21 -16.17 6.10 3.64
C SER A 21 -15.74 5.33 4.89
N ARG A 22 -14.69 4.53 4.78
CA ARG A 22 -14.14 3.75 5.89
C ARG A 22 -13.63 4.64 7.01
N ALA A 23 -12.89 5.69 6.69
CA ALA A 23 -12.36 6.62 7.69
C ALA A 23 -13.47 7.26 8.54
N LYS A 24 -14.66 7.52 7.97
CA LYS A 24 -15.82 8.01 8.74
C LYS A 24 -16.33 6.99 9.76
N HIS A 25 -16.30 5.70 9.42
CA HIS A 25 -16.73 4.61 10.31
C HIS A 25 -15.65 4.17 11.29
N THR A 26 -14.38 4.51 11.05
CA THR A 26 -13.24 4.04 11.84
C THR A 26 -13.35 4.36 13.33
N LYS A 27 -13.82 5.55 13.71
CA LYS A 27 -13.98 5.89 15.14
C LYS A 27 -14.94 4.95 15.85
N GLN A 28 -16.06 4.62 15.21
CA GLN A 28 -17.04 3.69 15.75
C GLN A 28 -16.47 2.26 15.81
N LEU A 29 -15.82 1.82 14.72
CA LEU A 29 -15.22 0.48 14.66
C LEU A 29 -14.16 0.27 15.76
N ILE A 30 -13.27 1.24 15.98
CA ILE A 30 -12.24 1.14 17.03
C ILE A 30 -12.87 0.86 18.41
N SER A 31 -13.99 1.48 18.74
CA SER A 31 -14.66 1.26 20.04
C SER A 31 -15.21 -0.15 20.25
N LEU A 32 -15.34 -0.93 19.17
CA LEU A 32 -15.82 -2.31 19.17
C LEU A 32 -14.68 -3.34 19.09
N LEU A 33 -13.44 -2.89 18.97
CA LEU A 33 -12.26 -3.72 18.76
C LEU A 33 -11.30 -3.60 19.94
N LYS A 34 -10.66 -4.71 20.27
CA LYS A 34 -9.60 -4.76 21.27
C LYS A 34 -8.27 -4.42 20.61
N HIS A 35 -7.57 -3.44 21.16
CA HIS A 35 -6.19 -3.15 20.79
C HIS A 35 -5.28 -4.30 21.21
N ARG A 36 -4.41 -4.75 20.29
CA ARG A 36 -3.45 -5.82 20.52
C ARG A 36 -2.04 -5.29 20.66
N CYS A 37 -1.58 -4.55 19.65
CA CYS A 37 -0.26 -3.92 19.66
C CYS A 37 -0.21 -2.72 18.71
N THR A 38 0.88 -1.98 18.81
CA THR A 38 1.23 -0.84 17.95
C THR A 38 2.59 -1.13 17.34
N ASP A 39 2.80 -0.71 16.10
CA ASP A 39 4.08 -0.89 15.42
C ASP A 39 5.14 0.08 15.99
N SER A 40 6.39 -0.08 15.56
CA SER A 40 7.50 0.75 16.06
C SER A 40 7.40 2.23 15.70
N SER A 41 6.68 2.59 14.63
CA SER A 41 6.48 3.98 14.21
C SER A 41 5.32 4.68 14.92
N GLU A 42 4.51 3.92 15.68
CA GLU A 42 3.23 4.36 16.25
C GLU A 42 2.15 4.77 15.22
N GLU A 43 2.41 4.59 13.93
CA GLU A 43 1.46 4.91 12.86
C GLU A 43 0.39 3.83 12.69
N HIS A 44 0.70 2.58 13.02
CA HIS A 44 -0.17 1.44 12.81
C HIS A 44 -0.59 0.79 14.13
N TRP A 45 -1.86 0.38 14.21
CA TRP A 45 -2.35 -0.44 15.32
C TRP A 45 -2.93 -1.74 14.82
N LEU A 46 -2.62 -2.83 15.52
CA LEU A 46 -3.29 -4.11 15.37
C LEU A 46 -4.44 -4.22 16.36
N LEU A 47 -5.60 -4.56 15.84
CA LEU A 47 -6.85 -4.64 16.57
C LEU A 47 -7.52 -5.98 16.27
N GLU A 48 -8.30 -6.50 17.22
CA GLU A 48 -9.04 -7.74 17.06
C GLU A 48 -10.49 -7.59 17.54
N CYS A 49 -11.42 -8.17 16.80
CA CYS A 49 -12.78 -8.34 17.27
C CYS A 49 -12.89 -9.56 18.18
N GLU A 50 -13.14 -9.37 19.47
CA GLU A 50 -13.25 -10.50 20.43
C GLU A 50 -14.44 -11.44 20.17
N SER A 51 -15.39 -11.06 19.30
CA SER A 51 -16.56 -11.90 18.99
C SER A 51 -16.36 -12.85 17.80
N CYS A 52 -15.57 -12.46 16.79
CA CYS A 52 -15.33 -13.28 15.59
C CYS A 52 -13.85 -13.52 15.29
N SER A 53 -12.95 -13.04 16.16
CA SER A 53 -11.49 -13.11 16.00
C SER A 53 -10.96 -12.51 14.69
N GLN A 54 -11.71 -11.61 14.05
CA GLN A 54 -11.23 -10.88 12.88
C GLN A 54 -10.20 -9.84 13.29
N TYR A 55 -9.06 -9.84 12.60
CA TYR A 55 -7.98 -8.87 12.79
C TYR A 55 -8.19 -7.64 11.90
N TRP A 56 -7.75 -6.50 12.40
CA TRP A 56 -7.88 -5.20 11.78
C TRP A 56 -6.57 -4.42 11.93
N GLN A 57 -6.14 -3.77 10.86
CA GLN A 57 -5.06 -2.80 10.90
C GLN A 57 -5.63 -1.39 10.81
N ARG A 58 -5.25 -0.54 11.77
CA ARG A 58 -5.43 0.90 11.70
C ARG A 58 -4.21 1.51 11.01
N SER A 59 -4.46 2.42 10.08
CA SER A 59 -3.43 3.17 9.36
C SER A 59 -3.81 4.64 9.25
N LEU A 60 -2.85 5.49 8.88
CA LEU A 60 -3.04 6.91 8.61
C LEU A 60 -3.00 7.19 7.11
N ALA A 61 -4.14 7.61 6.55
CA ALA A 61 -4.21 7.94 5.14
C ALA A 61 -3.62 9.33 4.87
N TRP A 62 -2.33 9.39 4.51
CA TRP A 62 -1.61 10.67 4.39
C TRP A 62 -2.16 11.56 3.27
N ASN A 63 -2.58 10.97 2.15
CA ASN A 63 -3.24 11.68 1.03
C ASN A 63 -4.65 12.21 1.35
N TRP A 64 -5.11 11.98 2.57
CA TRP A 64 -6.37 12.46 3.11
C TRP A 64 -6.17 13.36 4.34
N GLY A 65 -4.96 13.89 4.54
CA GLY A 65 -4.66 14.72 5.71
C GLY A 65 -4.45 13.91 6.99
N ASN A 66 -3.81 12.75 6.87
CA ASN A 66 -3.49 11.84 7.98
C ASN A 66 -4.74 11.39 8.77
N ILE A 67 -5.85 11.10 8.07
CA ILE A 67 -7.04 10.57 8.74
C ILE A 67 -6.85 9.07 9.04
N PRO A 68 -7.25 8.61 10.24
CA PRO A 68 -7.19 7.19 10.55
C PRO A 68 -8.25 6.42 9.77
N TYR A 69 -7.88 5.25 9.26
CA TYR A 69 -8.82 4.31 8.68
C TYR A 69 -8.49 2.88 9.10
N LEU A 70 -9.47 1.97 9.00
CA LEU A 70 -9.34 0.56 9.38
C LEU A 70 -9.58 -0.35 8.19
N PHE A 71 -8.77 -1.38 8.04
CA PHE A 71 -9.01 -2.45 7.08
C PHE A 71 -8.76 -3.81 7.72
N ARG A 72 -9.47 -4.82 7.21
CA ARG A 72 -9.32 -6.19 7.69
C ARG A 72 -7.98 -6.73 7.23
N VAL A 73 -7.38 -7.55 8.08
CA VAL A 73 -6.14 -8.25 7.77
C VAL A 73 -6.25 -9.72 8.20
N PRO A 74 -5.45 -10.62 7.61
CA PRO A 74 -5.36 -12.00 8.08
C PRO A 74 -4.88 -12.07 9.54
N PRO A 75 -5.24 -13.15 10.27
CA PRO A 75 -4.65 -13.43 11.58
C PRO A 75 -3.12 -13.48 11.50
N ILE A 76 -2.45 -12.88 12.49
CA ILE A 76 -0.99 -12.76 12.54
C ILE A 76 -0.52 -12.66 13.99
N ASN A 77 0.74 -13.03 14.24
CA ASN A 77 1.38 -12.81 15.53
C ASN A 77 1.70 -11.32 15.76
N ASP A 78 1.54 -10.85 17.01
CA ASP A 78 1.74 -9.45 17.37
C ASP A 78 3.19 -8.96 17.08
N LEU A 79 4.21 -9.79 17.29
CA LEU A 79 5.62 -9.45 17.00
C LEU A 79 5.91 -9.41 15.50
N GLU A 80 5.41 -10.40 14.75
CA GLU A 80 5.59 -10.46 13.29
C GLU A 80 4.90 -9.32 12.57
N TRP A 81 3.76 -8.88 13.11
CA TRP A 81 3.04 -7.72 12.60
C TRP A 81 3.72 -6.42 12.96
N ALA A 82 4.24 -6.27 14.19
CA ALA A 82 4.92 -5.05 14.62
C ALA A 82 6.25 -4.82 13.87
N ASP A 83 6.95 -5.89 13.47
CA ASP A 83 8.13 -5.83 12.60
C ASP A 83 7.76 -5.38 11.18
N ARG A 84 6.70 -5.98 10.61
CA ARG A 84 6.25 -5.68 9.26
C ARG A 84 4.72 -5.69 9.17
N PRO A 85 4.07 -4.51 9.34
CA PRO A 85 2.64 -4.36 9.18
C PRO A 85 2.18 -4.70 7.76
N PHE A 86 0.87 -4.90 7.58
CA PHE A 86 0.32 -5.14 6.26
C PHE A 86 0.37 -3.87 5.40
N VAL A 87 0.51 -4.08 4.08
CA VAL A 87 0.53 -3.00 3.10
C VAL A 87 -0.78 -2.18 3.17
N GLN A 88 -0.66 -0.87 3.02
CA GLN A 88 -1.77 0.06 3.23
C GLN A 88 -2.58 0.26 1.93
N PRO A 89 -3.91 0.02 1.94
CA PRO A 89 -4.74 0.21 0.75
C PRO A 89 -4.70 1.63 0.16
N ASP A 90 -4.56 2.67 0.99
CA ASP A 90 -4.49 4.05 0.48
C ASP A 90 -3.15 4.33 -0.22
N GLU A 91 -2.02 3.83 0.31
CA GLU A 91 -0.72 3.94 -0.35
C GLU A 91 -0.71 3.19 -1.69
N LEU A 92 -1.29 1.99 -1.73
CA LEU A 92 -1.45 1.21 -2.95
C LEU A 92 -2.23 1.98 -4.02
N LEU A 93 -3.39 2.52 -3.65
CA LEU A 93 -4.22 3.32 -4.54
C LEU A 93 -3.42 4.49 -5.14
N ILE A 94 -2.67 5.22 -4.31
CA ILE A 94 -1.92 6.40 -4.75
C ILE A 94 -0.73 5.99 -5.62
N PHE A 95 0.01 4.96 -5.21
CA PHE A 95 1.09 4.40 -6.01
C PHE A 95 0.62 4.02 -7.42
N LEU A 96 -0.47 3.26 -7.52
CA LEU A 96 -1.02 2.83 -8.81
C LEU A 96 -1.51 4.02 -9.66
N ALA A 97 -2.19 4.98 -9.02
CA ALA A 97 -2.73 6.14 -9.71
C ALA A 97 -1.62 7.07 -10.24
N VAL A 98 -0.52 7.23 -9.50
CA VAL A 98 0.57 8.15 -9.86
C VAL A 98 1.65 7.46 -10.67
N VAL A 99 2.28 6.40 -10.12
CA VAL A 99 3.38 5.69 -10.76
C VAL A 99 2.89 4.92 -11.97
N GLY A 100 1.73 4.24 -11.86
CA GLY A 100 1.14 3.51 -12.99
C GLY A 100 0.77 4.44 -14.15
N LYS A 101 0.22 5.63 -13.87
CA LYS A 101 -0.06 6.65 -14.89
C LYS A 101 1.23 7.19 -15.51
N PHE A 102 2.19 7.59 -14.68
CA PHE A 102 3.49 8.09 -15.13
C PHE A 102 4.18 7.09 -16.05
N TYR A 103 4.21 5.81 -15.65
CA TYR A 103 4.79 4.74 -16.44
C TYR A 103 4.15 4.63 -17.83
N ARG A 104 2.81 4.61 -17.90
CA ARG A 104 2.08 4.50 -19.18
C ARG A 104 2.28 5.71 -20.09
N GLU A 105 2.31 6.91 -19.52
CA GLU A 105 2.36 8.15 -20.29
C GLU A 105 3.77 8.58 -20.65
N LYS A 106 4.76 8.32 -19.80
CA LYS A 106 6.12 8.89 -19.89
C LYS A 106 7.20 7.84 -20.11
N CYS A 107 6.96 6.57 -19.77
CA CYS A 107 7.93 5.48 -19.93
C CYS A 107 7.54 4.46 -20.99
N SER A 108 6.58 4.78 -21.87
CA SER A 108 6.12 3.86 -22.93
C SER A 108 7.13 3.74 -24.08
N VAL A 109 7.86 4.81 -24.39
CA VAL A 109 8.82 4.84 -25.50
C VAL A 109 10.23 4.58 -24.98
N LEU A 110 10.87 3.55 -25.52
CA LEU A 110 12.26 3.20 -25.24
C LEU A 110 13.21 3.99 -26.14
N GLY A 111 14.40 4.29 -25.65
CA GLY A 111 15.50 4.81 -26.46
C GLY A 111 16.35 3.69 -27.06
N VAL A 112 17.46 4.08 -27.68
CA VAL A 112 18.33 3.20 -28.47
C VAL A 112 19.53 2.68 -27.70
N SER A 113 19.72 3.11 -26.45
CA SER A 113 20.86 2.74 -25.61
C SER A 113 20.40 2.03 -24.34
N ASN A 114 21.31 1.33 -23.68
CA ASN A 114 21.04 0.66 -22.41
C ASN A 114 21.00 1.65 -21.25
N CYS A 115 20.50 1.17 -20.11
CA CYS A 115 20.50 1.88 -18.85
C CYS A 115 21.92 2.26 -18.42
N LYS A 116 22.06 3.42 -17.78
CA LYS A 116 23.33 3.90 -17.21
C LYS A 116 23.78 3.15 -15.96
N ILE A 117 22.87 2.46 -15.26
CA ILE A 117 23.23 1.70 -14.04
C ILE A 117 24.03 0.47 -14.43
N ASP A 118 25.14 0.25 -13.73
CA ASP A 118 26.01 -0.90 -13.90
C ASP A 118 25.21 -2.21 -13.77
N ASP A 119 25.57 -3.22 -14.55
CA ASP A 119 24.87 -4.52 -14.62
C ASP A 119 23.38 -4.43 -14.99
N CYS A 120 22.98 -3.40 -15.75
CA CYS A 120 21.62 -3.26 -16.27
C CYS A 120 21.55 -3.16 -17.80
N ASP A 121 21.23 -4.28 -18.44
CA ASP A 121 21.07 -4.36 -19.91
C ASP A 121 19.69 -3.90 -20.42
N SER A 122 18.83 -3.40 -19.54
CA SER A 122 17.52 -2.92 -19.96
C SER A 122 17.64 -1.65 -20.80
N PRO A 123 16.85 -1.51 -21.88
CA PRO A 123 16.85 -0.30 -22.70
C PRO A 123 16.39 0.91 -21.87
N ASN A 124 17.01 2.06 -22.13
CA ASN A 124 16.64 3.31 -21.50
C ASN A 124 15.24 3.80 -21.96
N VAL A 125 14.63 4.68 -21.17
CA VAL A 125 13.44 5.42 -21.59
C VAL A 125 13.87 6.57 -22.51
N LYS A 126 13.08 6.87 -23.53
CA LYS A 126 13.35 8.01 -24.43
C LYS A 126 13.50 9.31 -23.63
N PHE A 127 14.57 10.05 -23.89
CA PHE A 127 14.98 11.26 -23.14
C PHE A 127 15.44 11.03 -21.70
N SER A 128 15.70 9.78 -21.31
CA SER A 128 16.32 9.42 -20.03
C SER A 128 17.56 8.57 -20.26
N THR A 129 18.52 8.62 -19.34
CA THR A 129 19.66 7.70 -19.33
C THR A 129 19.35 6.38 -18.60
N PHE A 130 18.19 6.28 -17.97
CA PHE A 130 17.79 5.14 -17.15
C PHE A 130 16.73 4.29 -17.86
N CYS A 131 16.74 2.97 -17.61
CA CYS A 131 15.60 2.12 -17.92
C CYS A 131 14.39 2.48 -17.05
N LYS A 132 13.23 1.88 -17.33
CA LYS A 132 11.98 2.24 -16.64
C LYS A 132 12.07 2.09 -15.12
N ARG A 133 12.63 0.98 -14.64
CA ARG A 133 12.85 0.70 -13.22
C ARG A 133 13.71 1.77 -12.56
N HIS A 134 14.95 1.91 -13.02
CA HIS A 134 15.90 2.88 -12.47
C HIS A 134 15.46 4.35 -12.64
N HIS A 135 14.67 4.66 -13.67
CA HIS A 135 14.12 6.00 -13.82
C HIS A 135 13.08 6.31 -12.73
N ILE A 136 12.20 5.37 -12.42
CA ILE A 136 11.21 5.52 -11.36
C ILE A 136 11.90 5.56 -9.98
N GLU A 137 12.84 4.65 -9.72
CA GLU A 137 13.64 4.66 -8.49
C GLU A 137 14.40 6.00 -8.33
N HIS A 138 14.99 6.53 -9.41
CA HIS A 138 15.64 7.83 -9.40
C HIS A 138 14.66 8.96 -9.06
N LEU A 139 13.46 8.97 -9.64
CA LEU A 139 12.43 9.97 -9.32
C LEU A 139 11.93 9.83 -7.88
N GLN A 140 11.75 8.62 -7.37
CA GLN A 140 11.35 8.34 -5.99
C GLN A 140 12.42 8.78 -4.98
N ALA A 141 13.70 8.53 -5.28
CA ALA A 141 14.83 8.98 -4.45
C ALA A 141 14.88 10.51 -4.32
N ASN A 142 14.37 11.23 -5.33
CA ASN A 142 14.25 12.69 -5.34
C ASN A 142 12.86 13.20 -4.90
N ASN A 143 12.00 12.33 -4.35
CA ASN A 143 10.64 12.66 -3.91
C ASN A 143 9.72 13.23 -5.02
N LEU A 144 10.00 12.90 -6.29
CA LEU A 144 9.18 13.30 -7.44
C LEU A 144 8.08 12.30 -7.76
N LEU A 145 8.16 11.07 -7.22
CA LEU A 145 7.13 10.04 -7.30
C LEU A 145 6.95 9.37 -5.94
N PRO A 146 5.74 8.86 -5.62
CA PRO A 146 5.51 8.05 -4.43
C PRO A 146 6.42 6.82 -4.42
N ARG A 147 6.94 6.48 -3.22
CA ARG A 147 7.72 5.25 -3.00
C ARG A 147 6.87 4.01 -3.24
N PHE A 148 7.53 2.88 -3.45
CA PHE A 148 6.85 1.59 -3.47
C PHE A 148 6.16 1.35 -2.12
N PRO A 149 4.90 0.85 -2.12
CA PRO A 149 4.21 0.48 -0.90
C PRO A 149 5.02 -0.54 -0.11
N ILE A 150 5.18 -0.30 1.18
CA ILE A 150 5.92 -1.18 2.09
C ILE A 150 4.93 -1.91 2.95
N GLY A 151 5.22 -3.17 3.26
CA GLY A 151 4.44 -3.97 4.18
C GLY A 151 4.32 -5.41 3.73
N ARG A 152 3.48 -6.16 4.43
CA ARG A 152 3.11 -7.53 4.13
C ARG A 152 1.93 -7.52 3.15
N TRP A 153 2.11 -8.13 1.98
CA TRP A 153 1.06 -8.29 0.98
C TRP A 153 0.08 -9.39 1.41
N PHE A 154 -1.20 -9.22 1.09
CA PHE A 154 -2.27 -10.13 1.52
C PHE A 154 -3.51 -9.94 0.64
N ALA A 155 -4.36 -10.95 0.50
CA ALA A 155 -5.58 -10.82 -0.30
C ALA A 155 -6.55 -9.76 0.29
N PRO A 156 -7.22 -8.94 -0.55
CA PRO A 156 -7.16 -8.91 -2.03
C PRO A 156 -5.96 -8.11 -2.59
N TYR A 157 -5.12 -7.55 -1.74
CA TYR A 157 -3.96 -6.75 -2.09
C TYR A 157 -2.68 -7.58 -2.23
N GLU A 158 -2.70 -8.62 -3.06
CA GLU A 158 -1.49 -9.40 -3.34
C GLU A 158 -0.58 -8.63 -4.30
N GLU A 159 0.74 -8.71 -4.09
CA GLU A 159 1.72 -7.97 -4.90
C GLU A 159 1.58 -8.25 -6.41
N ALA A 160 1.30 -9.51 -6.76
CA ALA A 160 1.10 -9.95 -8.13
C ALA A 160 0.01 -9.14 -8.87
N ASN A 161 -1.02 -8.66 -8.15
CA ASN A 161 -2.11 -7.86 -8.70
C ASN A 161 -1.68 -6.42 -9.04
N PHE A 162 -0.51 -5.99 -8.58
CA PHE A 162 0.00 -4.62 -8.72
C PHE A 162 1.35 -4.53 -9.41
N ARG A 163 1.88 -5.66 -9.91
CA ARG A 163 3.11 -5.67 -10.72
C ARG A 163 2.92 -4.80 -11.95
N ILE A 164 3.73 -3.75 -12.06
CA ILE A 164 3.80 -2.93 -13.26
C ILE A 164 4.85 -3.58 -14.19
N PRO A 165 4.47 -4.04 -15.40
CA PRO A 165 5.41 -4.72 -16.29
C PRO A 165 6.68 -3.90 -16.55
N GLY A 166 7.86 -4.48 -16.42
CA GLY A 166 9.14 -3.79 -16.65
C GLY A 166 9.64 -2.90 -15.50
N LEU A 167 8.99 -2.92 -14.34
CA LEU A 167 9.53 -2.39 -13.08
C LEU A 167 10.24 -3.45 -12.22
N GLY A 168 10.27 -4.72 -12.65
CA GLY A 168 10.83 -5.84 -11.86
C GLY A 168 9.84 -6.39 -10.83
N GLU A 169 10.31 -7.29 -9.98
CA GLU A 169 9.64 -7.59 -8.70
C GLU A 169 9.85 -6.40 -7.75
N ILE A 170 8.84 -6.07 -6.94
CA ILE A 170 8.88 -4.93 -6.01
C ILE A 170 9.66 -5.34 -4.74
#